data_AF-A7AWW6-F1
#
_entry.id   AF-A7AWW6-F1
#
_cell.length_a   1.000
_cell.length_b   1.000
_cell.length_c   1.000
_cell.angle_alpha   90.00
_cell.angle_beta   90.00
_cell.angle_gamma   90.00
#
_symmetry.space_group_name_H-M   'P 1'
#
loop_
_entity.id
_entity.type
_entity.pdbx_description
1 polymer ?
#
loop_
_entity_poly.entity_id
_entity_poly.type
_entity_poly.pdbx_seq_one_letter_code
_entity_poly.pdbx_strand_id
1 'polypeptide(L)'
;MDDEETNVYTEYANFPPLYTEQINDLVLSKQLEIWESIVRRSIAKHGAYIINEESNEKPPFYNPDINRKVKRSFMVLIGQHLIERGYGFYIHSIKRFCIDNGCTIWYALCLNKDSKNNKLCSIHDQKYQTFSKVKAHDTNITTLKRKRDKLESDRIELGIFPKTLDETGEQVLDHVKSKLAANQVETLYFLFFWGGETTKRYNSWAEEHIAFILATLVQKQKIAIIPSDPAFTKTLSSKQVGVQLL
;
A
#
# COMPACT_ATOMS: atom_id res chain seq x y z
N MET A 1 -9.79 7.28 22.52
CA MET A 1 -11.02 6.55 22.90
C MET A 1 -11.25 5.60 21.74
N ASP A 2 -10.73 4.38 21.82
CA ASP A 2 -10.91 3.26 20.86
C ASP A 2 -10.21 2.00 21.43
N ASP A 3 -10.52 1.64 22.68
CA ASP A 3 -9.94 0.46 23.37
C ASP A 3 -10.93 -0.72 23.50
N GLU A 4 -12.00 -0.74 22.69
CA GLU A 4 -13.03 -1.79 22.73
C GLU A 4 -13.33 -2.44 21.36
N GLU A 5 -12.38 -2.43 20.41
CA GLU A 5 -12.37 -3.52 19.43
C GLU A 5 -11.83 -4.76 20.15
N THR A 6 -12.76 -5.51 20.78
CA THR A 6 -12.58 -6.88 21.28
C THR A 6 -11.61 -7.61 20.38
N ASN A 7 -10.65 -8.33 20.94
CA ASN A 7 -9.49 -8.85 20.21
C ASN A 7 -9.90 -10.00 19.25
N VAL A 8 -10.59 -9.66 18.15
CA VAL A 8 -11.04 -10.54 17.07
C VAL A 8 -9.85 -11.35 16.56
N TYR A 9 -8.64 -10.76 16.56
CA TYR A 9 -7.41 -11.48 16.26
C TYR A 9 -7.19 -12.68 17.19
N THR A 10 -7.25 -12.52 18.51
CA THR A 10 -7.10 -13.66 19.43
C THR A 10 -8.26 -14.64 19.38
N GLU A 11 -9.49 -14.16 19.14
CA GLU A 11 -10.67 -15.02 19.11
C GLU A 11 -10.69 -15.96 17.90
N TYR A 12 -10.26 -15.47 16.72
CA TYR A 12 -10.37 -16.22 15.47
C TYR A 12 -9.04 -16.75 14.92
N ALA A 13 -7.87 -16.32 15.41
CA ALA A 13 -6.58 -16.80 14.90
C ALA A 13 -6.41 -18.32 15.00
N ASN A 14 -7.01 -18.96 16.01
CA ASN A 14 -6.95 -20.41 16.19
C ASN A 14 -8.17 -21.15 15.61
N PHE A 15 -9.03 -20.49 14.84
CA PHE A 15 -10.21 -21.09 14.23
C PHE A 15 -9.87 -21.65 12.83
N PRO A 16 -9.73 -22.98 12.65
CA PRO A 16 -9.23 -23.54 11.39
C PRO A 16 -10.03 -23.16 10.12
N PRO A 17 -11.38 -23.04 10.15
CA PRO A 17 -12.15 -22.61 8.98
C PRO A 17 -11.78 -21.20 8.48
N LEU A 18 -11.21 -20.33 9.33
CA LEU A 18 -10.75 -19.00 8.91
C LEU A 18 -9.68 -19.06 7.80
N TYR A 19 -8.86 -20.10 7.78
CA TYR A 19 -7.75 -20.28 6.82
C TYR A 19 -8.20 -20.87 5.47
N THR A 20 -9.48 -21.23 5.34
CA THR A 20 -10.06 -21.78 4.11
C THR A 20 -11.13 -20.85 3.57
N GLU A 21 -11.02 -20.46 2.30
CA GLU A 21 -12.03 -19.62 1.63
C GLU A 21 -13.43 -20.23 1.77
N GLN A 22 -14.35 -19.46 2.34
CA GLN A 22 -15.73 -19.91 2.54
C GLN A 22 -16.51 -19.87 1.22
N ILE A 23 -17.29 -20.93 0.98
CA ILE A 23 -18.06 -21.08 -0.28
C ILE A 23 -19.24 -20.10 -0.32
N ASN A 24 -19.87 -19.85 0.83
CA ASN A 24 -20.99 -18.93 0.94
C ASN A 24 -20.49 -17.47 0.92
N ASP A 25 -20.99 -16.66 -0.01
CA ASP A 25 -20.52 -15.29 -0.21
C ASP A 25 -20.77 -14.36 1.00
N LEU A 26 -21.87 -14.54 1.74
CA LEU A 26 -22.16 -13.75 2.94
C LEU A 26 -21.14 -14.04 4.04
N VAL A 27 -20.85 -15.33 4.27
CA VAL A 27 -19.85 -15.76 5.25
C VAL A 27 -18.45 -15.33 4.80
N LEU A 28 -18.13 -15.46 3.51
CA LEU A 28 -16.85 -15.02 2.95
C LEU A 28 -16.65 -13.51 3.11
N SER A 29 -17.70 -12.69 2.96
CA SER A 29 -17.62 -11.25 3.23
C SER A 29 -17.19 -10.99 4.67
N LYS A 30 -17.78 -11.67 5.65
CA LYS A 30 -17.38 -11.56 7.06
C LYS A 30 -15.98 -12.11 7.33
N GLN A 31 -15.61 -13.19 6.64
CA GLN A 31 -14.27 -13.75 6.72
C GLN A 31 -13.22 -12.74 6.23
N LEU A 32 -13.49 -12.00 5.14
CA LEU A 32 -12.60 -10.96 4.62
C LEU A 32 -12.49 -9.77 5.57
N GLU A 33 -13.58 -9.35 6.22
CA GLU A 33 -13.55 -8.32 7.28
C GLU A 33 -12.65 -8.74 8.46
N ILE A 34 -12.74 -10.02 8.89
CA ILE A 34 -11.86 -10.55 9.95
C ILE A 34 -10.40 -10.53 9.49
N TRP A 35 -10.11 -11.00 8.27
CA TRP A 35 -8.76 -10.98 7.72
C TRP A 35 -8.19 -9.56 7.54
N GLU A 36 -9.01 -8.59 7.17
CA GLU A 36 -8.64 -7.17 7.14
C GLU A 36 -8.08 -6.73 8.50
N SER A 37 -8.83 -6.98 9.58
CA SER A 37 -8.41 -6.63 10.95
C SER A 37 -7.14 -7.36 11.38
N ILE A 38 -7.04 -8.67 11.08
CA ILE A 38 -5.87 -9.49 11.40
C ILE A 38 -4.62 -8.94 10.71
N VAL A 39 -4.69 -8.70 9.40
CA VAL A 39 -3.56 -8.21 8.61
C VAL A 39 -3.12 -6.85 9.11
N ARG A 40 -4.06 -5.90 9.25
CA ARG A 40 -3.76 -4.53 9.71
C ARG A 40 -3.09 -4.51 11.07
N ARG A 41 -3.57 -5.32 12.01
CA ARG A 41 -2.98 -5.43 13.36
C ARG A 41 -1.59 -6.07 13.32
N SER A 42 -1.42 -7.14 12.55
CA SER A 42 -0.13 -7.84 12.43
C SER A 42 0.98 -6.94 11.86
N ILE A 43 0.64 -6.00 10.98
CA ILE A 43 1.62 -5.11 10.33
C ILE A 43 1.75 -3.74 11.01
N ALA A 44 0.89 -3.43 11.99
CA ALA A 44 0.86 -2.11 12.66
C ALA A 44 2.21 -1.70 13.25
N LYS A 45 2.96 -2.65 13.82
CA LYS A 45 4.29 -2.40 14.40
C LYS A 45 5.33 -1.98 13.35
N HIS A 46 5.24 -2.51 12.14
CA HIS A 46 6.20 -2.28 11.05
C HIS A 46 5.77 -1.12 10.13
N GLY A 47 4.49 -0.76 10.14
CA GLY A 47 3.94 0.37 9.39
C GLY A 47 3.68 0.10 7.91
N ALA A 48 4.31 -0.91 7.30
CA ALA A 48 4.10 -1.33 5.92
C ALA A 48 4.43 -2.82 5.75
N TYR A 49 3.83 -3.46 4.74
CA TYR A 49 4.06 -4.87 4.42
C TYR A 49 3.90 -5.14 2.92
N ILE A 50 4.57 -6.18 2.41
CA ILE A 50 4.39 -6.69 1.05
C ILE A 50 3.72 -8.06 1.13
N ILE A 51 2.52 -8.20 0.54
CA ILE A 51 1.93 -9.51 0.26
C ILE A 51 2.52 -10.01 -1.06
N ASN A 52 3.23 -11.15 -1.01
CA ASN A 52 3.83 -11.82 -2.16
C ASN A 52 3.65 -13.35 -2.09
N GLU A 53 4.28 -14.09 -3.00
CA GLU A 53 4.16 -15.55 -3.08
C GLU A 53 4.63 -16.30 -1.82
N GLU A 54 5.53 -15.72 -1.04
CA GLU A 54 6.07 -16.32 0.18
C GLU A 54 5.27 -15.94 1.44
N SER A 55 4.36 -14.98 1.35
CA SER A 55 3.61 -14.47 2.49
C SER A 55 2.76 -15.55 3.15
N ASN A 56 2.36 -16.59 2.42
CA ASN A 56 1.56 -17.72 2.94
C ASN A 56 2.33 -18.66 3.89
N GLU A 57 3.65 -18.56 3.97
CA GLU A 57 4.49 -19.33 4.91
C GLU A 57 4.86 -18.52 6.16
N LYS A 58 4.36 -17.28 6.27
CA LYS A 58 4.69 -16.35 7.35
C LYS A 58 3.41 -15.81 8.00
N PRO A 59 3.45 -15.38 9.27
CA PRO A 59 2.34 -14.62 9.85
C PRO A 59 2.03 -13.37 9.02
N PRO A 60 0.75 -12.96 8.90
CA PRO A 60 -0.42 -13.56 9.55
C PRO A 60 -1.07 -14.73 8.78
N PHE A 61 -0.57 -15.08 7.59
CA PHE A 61 -1.23 -16.06 6.71
C PHE A 61 -0.91 -17.51 7.05
N TYR A 62 0.13 -17.75 7.86
CA TYR A 62 0.45 -19.04 8.46
C TYR A 62 0.33 -18.96 9.98
N ASN A 63 -0.41 -19.91 10.56
CA ASN A 63 -0.46 -20.14 12.00
C ASN A 63 0.15 -21.52 12.31
N PRO A 64 1.33 -21.56 12.96
CA PRO A 64 1.99 -22.80 13.33
C PRO A 64 1.25 -23.57 14.44
N ASP A 65 0.52 -22.88 15.33
CA ASP A 65 -0.12 -23.49 16.51
C ASP A 65 -1.23 -24.48 16.12
N ILE A 66 -1.98 -24.16 15.06
CA ILE A 66 -3.03 -25.04 14.51
C ILE A 66 -2.59 -25.72 13.20
N ASN A 67 -1.34 -25.50 12.77
CA ASN A 67 -0.78 -25.95 11.51
C ASN A 67 -1.72 -25.69 10.31
N ARG A 68 -2.08 -24.41 10.12
CA ARG A 68 -2.93 -23.95 9.01
C ARG A 68 -2.30 -22.76 8.31
N LYS A 69 -2.34 -22.79 6.99
CA LYS A 69 -1.97 -21.66 6.13
C LYS A 69 -3.06 -21.33 5.13
N VAL A 70 -3.17 -20.05 4.82
CA VAL A 70 -4.04 -19.53 3.77
C VAL A 70 -3.48 -19.96 2.41
N LYS A 71 -4.34 -20.49 1.54
CA LYS A 71 -3.96 -20.82 0.15
C LYS A 71 -3.62 -19.53 -0.60
N ARG A 72 -2.69 -19.62 -1.57
CA ARG A 72 -2.31 -18.47 -2.42
C ARG A 72 -3.53 -17.75 -2.99
N SER A 73 -4.43 -18.46 -3.67
CA SER A 73 -5.67 -17.88 -4.23
C SER A 73 -6.45 -17.05 -3.19
N PHE A 74 -6.65 -17.58 -1.98
CA PHE A 74 -7.39 -16.89 -0.94
C PHE A 74 -6.62 -15.69 -0.36
N MET A 75 -5.29 -15.78 -0.23
CA MET A 75 -4.44 -14.65 0.15
C MET A 75 -4.52 -13.50 -0.87
N VAL A 76 -4.61 -13.81 -2.16
CA VAL A 76 -4.83 -12.82 -3.22
C VAL A 76 -6.19 -12.15 -3.08
N LEU A 77 -7.22 -12.91 -2.72
CA LEU A 77 -8.55 -12.36 -2.44
C LEU A 77 -8.53 -11.38 -1.26
N ILE A 78 -7.85 -11.75 -0.17
CA ILE A 78 -7.65 -10.88 1.00
C ILE A 78 -6.90 -9.61 0.60
N GLY A 79 -5.81 -9.73 -0.16
CA GLY A 79 -5.05 -8.61 -0.67
C GLY A 79 -5.88 -7.67 -1.56
N GLN A 80 -6.74 -8.23 -2.42
CA GLN A 80 -7.64 -7.45 -3.24
C GLN A 80 -8.66 -6.69 -2.39
N HIS A 81 -9.28 -7.36 -1.41
CA HIS A 81 -10.20 -6.73 -0.47
C HIS A 81 -9.55 -5.54 0.24
N LEU A 82 -8.32 -5.69 0.72
CA LEU A 82 -7.54 -4.59 1.33
C LEU A 82 -7.34 -3.40 0.37
N ILE A 83 -7.09 -3.65 -0.91
CA ILE A 83 -6.94 -2.60 -1.92
C ILE A 83 -8.27 -1.87 -2.18
N GLU A 84 -9.39 -2.58 -2.35
CA GLU A 84 -10.71 -1.94 -2.53
C GLU A 84 -11.10 -1.08 -1.32
N ARG A 85 -10.61 -1.44 -0.14
CA ARG A 85 -10.82 -0.70 1.11
C ARG A 85 -9.81 0.43 1.32
N GLY A 86 -8.87 0.62 0.39
CA GLY A 86 -7.91 1.71 0.40
C GLY A 86 -6.70 1.51 1.31
N TYR A 87 -6.38 0.28 1.72
CA TYR A 87 -5.21 -0.03 2.56
C TYR A 87 -3.96 -0.40 1.75
N GLY A 88 -4.04 -0.48 0.43
CA GLY A 88 -2.91 -0.98 -0.34
C GLY A 88 -2.90 -0.61 -1.81
N PHE A 89 -1.85 -1.03 -2.49
CA PHE A 89 -1.58 -0.72 -3.88
C PHE A 89 -0.85 -1.86 -4.61
N TYR A 90 -0.85 -1.80 -5.95
CA TYR A 90 -0.31 -2.85 -6.82
C TYR A 90 1.19 -2.63 -7.10
N ILE A 91 2.06 -3.04 -6.17
CA ILE A 91 3.53 -2.95 -6.32
C ILE A 91 4.01 -3.62 -7.60
N HIS A 92 3.55 -4.84 -7.90
CA HIS A 92 4.02 -5.59 -9.08
C HIS A 92 3.82 -4.84 -10.41
N SER A 93 2.74 -4.05 -10.53
CA SER A 93 2.46 -3.28 -11.76
C SER A 93 3.44 -2.10 -11.90
N ILE A 94 3.81 -1.49 -10.78
CA ILE A 94 4.82 -0.43 -10.74
C ILE A 94 6.21 -0.99 -11.02
N LYS A 95 6.58 -2.12 -10.39
CA LYS A 95 7.86 -2.80 -10.64
C LYS A 95 8.01 -3.22 -12.10
N ARG A 96 6.95 -3.81 -12.68
CA ARG A 96 6.94 -4.18 -14.09
C ARG A 96 7.16 -2.97 -15.00
N PHE A 97 6.49 -1.85 -14.73
CA PHE A 97 6.73 -0.62 -15.45
C PHE A 97 8.20 -0.17 -15.36
N CYS A 98 8.80 -0.19 -14.16
CA CYS A 98 10.19 0.20 -13.95
C CYS A 98 11.15 -0.70 -14.75
N ILE A 99 10.93 -2.02 -14.74
CA ILE A 99 11.72 -3.00 -15.52
C ILE A 99 11.57 -2.75 -17.03
N ASP A 100 10.33 -2.66 -17.52
CA ASP A 100 10.02 -2.49 -18.94
C ASP A 100 10.58 -1.17 -19.52
N ASN A 101 10.79 -0.16 -18.66
CA ASN A 101 11.30 1.16 -19.05
C ASN A 101 12.75 1.41 -18.58
N GLY A 102 13.42 0.41 -18.00
CA GLY A 102 14.80 0.52 -17.54
C GLY A 102 15.04 1.66 -16.53
N CYS A 103 14.08 1.91 -15.63
CA CYS A 103 14.14 3.04 -14.69
C CYS A 103 13.93 2.62 -13.23
N THR A 104 14.27 3.51 -12.29
CA THR A 104 14.05 3.29 -10.85
C THR A 104 12.66 3.75 -10.42
N ILE A 105 12.22 3.31 -9.25
CA ILE A 105 10.95 3.77 -8.65
C ILE A 105 10.93 5.29 -8.44
N TRP A 106 12.07 5.86 -8.04
CA TRP A 106 12.22 7.30 -7.84
C TRP A 106 12.15 8.08 -9.14
N TYR A 107 12.75 7.55 -10.21
CA TYR A 107 12.58 8.12 -11.54
C TYR A 107 11.11 8.09 -11.97
N ALA A 108 10.44 6.96 -11.77
CA ALA A 108 9.02 6.82 -12.09
C ALA A 108 8.11 7.77 -11.29
N LEU A 109 8.45 8.08 -10.02
CA LEU A 109 7.78 9.11 -9.22
C LEU A 109 7.86 10.51 -9.85
N CYS A 110 8.97 10.82 -10.53
CA CYS A 110 9.21 12.08 -11.23
C CYS A 110 8.66 12.13 -12.66
N LEU A 111 8.19 11.00 -13.20
CA LEU A 111 7.59 10.98 -14.52
C LEU A 111 6.21 11.67 -14.50
N ASN A 112 6.01 12.55 -15.48
CA ASN A 112 4.89 13.48 -15.63
C ASN A 112 4.92 14.66 -14.63
N LYS A 113 5.26 15.85 -15.13
CA LYS A 113 5.39 17.10 -14.36
C LYS A 113 4.05 17.72 -13.96
N ASP A 114 2.94 17.21 -14.50
CA ASP A 114 1.60 17.68 -14.17
C ASP A 114 1.18 17.15 -12.80
N SER A 115 1.03 18.07 -11.84
CA SER A 115 0.73 17.79 -10.43
C SER A 115 -0.57 17.00 -10.20
N LYS A 116 -1.43 16.86 -11.21
CA LYS A 116 -2.70 16.15 -11.11
C LYS A 116 -2.61 14.67 -11.48
N ASN A 117 -1.52 14.21 -12.11
CA ASN A 117 -1.44 12.84 -12.64
C ASN A 117 -0.04 12.24 -12.45
N ASN A 118 0.30 11.91 -11.19
CA ASN A 118 1.55 11.22 -10.89
C ASN A 118 1.55 9.82 -11.50
N LYS A 119 2.63 9.46 -12.22
CA LYS A 119 2.72 8.20 -12.96
C LYS A 119 2.50 6.95 -12.10
N LEU A 120 2.99 6.93 -10.86
CA LEU A 120 2.83 5.77 -9.96
C LEU A 120 1.35 5.55 -9.61
N CYS A 121 0.64 6.63 -9.27
CA CYS A 121 -0.80 6.58 -9.03
C CYS A 121 -1.55 6.16 -10.30
N SER A 122 -1.20 6.71 -11.48
CA SER A 122 -1.85 6.33 -12.73
C SER A 122 -1.69 4.83 -13.04
N ILE A 123 -0.52 4.24 -12.78
CA ILE A 123 -0.28 2.79 -12.98
C ILE A 123 -1.18 1.97 -12.04
N HIS A 124 -1.25 2.37 -10.77
CA HIS A 124 -2.12 1.73 -9.78
C HIS A 124 -3.60 1.82 -10.21
N ASP A 125 -4.07 3.01 -10.57
CA ASP A 125 -5.45 3.28 -10.98
C ASP A 125 -5.80 2.51 -12.26
N GLN A 126 -4.89 2.46 -13.24
CA GLN A 126 -5.09 1.69 -14.47
C GLN A 126 -5.24 0.20 -14.18
N LYS A 127 -4.39 -0.36 -13.30
CA LYS A 127 -4.51 -1.76 -12.88
C LYS A 127 -5.82 -1.99 -12.14
N TYR A 128 -6.21 -1.10 -11.23
CA TYR A 128 -7.49 -1.15 -10.53
C TYR A 128 -8.68 -1.14 -11.51
N GLN A 129 -8.67 -0.23 -12.48
CA GLN A 129 -9.73 -0.08 -13.49
C GLN A 129 -9.81 -1.26 -14.46
N THR A 130 -8.69 -1.91 -14.78
CA THR A 130 -8.66 -3.13 -15.62
C THR A 130 -9.54 -4.24 -15.03
N PHE A 131 -9.76 -4.20 -13.72
CA PHE A 131 -10.56 -5.16 -12.99
C PHE A 131 -11.98 -4.69 -12.67
N SER A 132 -12.25 -3.38 -12.76
CA SER A 132 -13.51 -2.75 -12.32
C SER A 132 -14.60 -2.67 -13.40
N LYS A 133 -14.53 -3.46 -14.48
CA LYS A 133 -15.66 -3.63 -15.40
C LYS A 133 -16.75 -4.48 -14.73
N VAL A 134 -17.57 -3.83 -13.91
CA VAL A 134 -18.69 -4.45 -13.16
C VAL A 134 -19.88 -4.67 -14.11
N LYS A 135 -20.44 -5.88 -14.12
CA LYS A 135 -21.75 -6.14 -14.74
C LYS A 135 -22.84 -5.81 -13.71
N ALA A 136 -23.99 -5.28 -14.15
CA ALA A 136 -25.06 -4.75 -13.29
C ALA A 136 -25.65 -5.71 -12.23
N HIS A 137 -25.26 -6.98 -12.21
CA HIS A 137 -25.76 -8.01 -11.28
C HIS A 137 -24.66 -8.68 -10.43
N ASP A 138 -23.40 -8.24 -10.51
CA ASP A 138 -22.33 -8.84 -9.71
C ASP A 138 -22.38 -8.35 -8.26
N THR A 139 -22.33 -9.28 -7.29
CA THR A 139 -22.09 -8.91 -5.88
C THR A 139 -20.65 -8.41 -5.71
N ASN A 140 -20.36 -7.72 -4.61
CA ASN A 140 -18.99 -7.30 -4.30
C ASN A 140 -18.02 -8.51 -4.27
N ILE A 141 -18.47 -9.62 -3.68
CA ILE A 141 -17.67 -10.85 -3.56
C ILE A 141 -17.42 -11.52 -4.92
N THR A 142 -18.41 -11.61 -5.81
CA THR A 142 -18.17 -12.18 -7.15
C THR A 142 -17.21 -11.33 -7.97
N THR A 143 -17.29 -10.00 -7.81
CA THR A 143 -16.33 -9.07 -8.40
C THR A 143 -14.92 -9.36 -7.86
N LEU A 144 -14.74 -9.40 -6.54
CA LEU A 144 -13.47 -9.70 -5.88
C LEU A 144 -12.86 -11.05 -6.33
N LYS A 145 -13.67 -12.12 -6.40
CA LYS A 145 -13.23 -13.44 -6.91
C LYS A 145 -12.73 -13.35 -8.35
N ARG A 146 -13.43 -12.62 -9.23
CA ARG A 146 -12.98 -12.39 -10.61
C ARG A 146 -11.67 -11.60 -10.68
N LYS A 147 -11.48 -10.60 -9.82
CA LYS A 147 -10.22 -9.84 -9.73
C LYS A 147 -9.09 -10.77 -9.28
N ARG A 148 -9.33 -11.59 -8.25
CA ARG A 148 -8.40 -12.62 -7.77
C ARG A 148 -7.97 -13.56 -8.89
N ASP A 149 -8.91 -14.16 -9.64
CA ASP A 149 -8.58 -15.15 -10.66
C ASP A 149 -7.66 -14.59 -11.76
N LYS A 150 -7.83 -13.30 -12.10
CA LYS A 150 -6.94 -12.60 -13.03
C LYS A 150 -5.58 -12.27 -12.44
N LEU A 151 -5.54 -11.96 -11.15
CA LEU A 151 -4.29 -11.66 -10.45
C LEU A 151 -3.49 -12.94 -10.19
N GLU A 152 -4.15 -14.07 -9.94
CA GLU A 152 -3.49 -15.33 -9.62
C GLU A 152 -2.56 -15.81 -10.75
N SER A 153 -2.90 -15.50 -12.00
CA SER A 153 -2.02 -15.76 -13.15
C SER A 153 -0.80 -14.83 -13.24
N ASP A 154 -0.80 -13.71 -12.52
CA ASP A 154 0.33 -12.79 -12.41
C ASP A 154 1.22 -13.16 -11.20
N ARG A 155 2.50 -12.75 -11.24
CA ARG A 155 3.33 -12.68 -10.02
C ARG A 155 2.82 -11.53 -9.17
N ILE A 156 2.15 -11.85 -8.07
CA ILE A 156 1.49 -10.85 -7.24
C ILE A 156 2.45 -10.32 -6.20
N GLU A 157 2.61 -9.01 -6.22
CA GLU A 157 3.17 -8.24 -5.11
C GLU A 157 2.25 -7.04 -4.86
N LEU A 158 1.72 -6.96 -3.63
CA LEU A 158 0.84 -5.89 -3.17
C LEU A 158 1.48 -5.19 -1.98
N GLY A 159 1.48 -3.86 -1.99
CA GLY A 159 1.93 -3.06 -0.85
C GLY A 159 0.74 -2.75 0.05
N ILE A 160 0.84 -3.07 1.33
CA ILE A 160 -0.23 -2.89 2.33
C ILE A 160 0.25 -1.99 3.47
N PHE A 161 -0.67 -1.15 3.96
CA PHE A 161 -0.51 -0.29 5.13
C PHE A 161 -1.52 -0.69 6.23
N PRO A 162 -1.20 -0.48 7.52
CA PRO A 162 -2.12 -0.74 8.62
C PRO A 162 -3.29 0.26 8.68
N LYS A 163 -3.15 1.41 8.02
CA LYS A 163 -4.16 2.45 7.87
C LYS A 163 -4.41 2.72 6.39
N THR A 164 -5.47 3.44 6.07
CA THR A 164 -5.77 3.77 4.68
C THR A 164 -4.60 4.55 4.06
N LEU A 165 -4.50 4.54 2.73
CA LEU A 165 -3.51 5.32 1.98
C LEU A 165 -3.58 6.81 2.33
N ASP A 166 -4.79 7.31 2.60
CA ASP A 166 -5.04 8.69 2.99
C ASP A 166 -4.49 9.02 4.38
N GLU A 167 -4.84 8.22 5.38
CA GLU A 167 -4.33 8.37 6.75
C GLU A 167 -2.82 8.17 6.84
N THR A 168 -2.30 7.22 6.06
CA THR A 168 -0.85 6.98 5.95
C THR A 168 -0.16 8.17 5.29
N GLY A 169 -0.76 8.72 4.24
CA GLY A 169 -0.28 9.93 3.57
C GLY A 169 -0.21 11.12 4.53
N GLU A 170 -1.26 11.37 5.32
CA GLU A 170 -1.25 12.47 6.30
C GLU A 170 -0.17 12.25 7.38
N GLN A 171 0.07 11.02 7.85
CA GLN A 171 1.18 10.75 8.78
C GLN A 171 2.56 11.01 8.19
N VAL A 172 2.76 10.63 6.93
CA VAL A 172 4.01 10.93 6.21
C VAL A 172 4.15 12.43 6.00
N LEU A 173 3.06 13.14 5.69
CA LEU A 173 3.05 14.59 5.55
C LEU A 173 3.41 15.29 6.87
N ASP A 174 2.84 14.86 7.99
CA ASP A 174 3.15 15.40 9.32
C ASP A 174 4.61 15.16 9.68
N HIS A 175 5.15 13.97 9.36
CA HIS A 175 6.56 13.68 9.52
C HIS A 175 7.44 14.62 8.70
N VAL A 176 7.14 14.81 7.41
CA VAL A 176 7.90 15.72 6.54
C VAL A 176 7.84 17.16 7.09
N LYS A 177 6.66 17.64 7.48
CA LYS A 177 6.48 18.99 8.06
C LYS A 177 7.14 19.17 9.42
N SER A 178 7.35 18.10 10.18
CA SER A 178 8.11 18.17 11.44
C SER A 178 9.60 18.43 11.21
N LYS A 179 10.09 18.19 9.99
CA LYS A 179 11.50 18.35 9.60
C LYS A 179 11.74 19.55 8.69
N LEU A 180 10.71 20.00 7.98
CA LEU A 180 10.78 21.10 7.03
C LEU A 180 9.78 22.19 7.37
N ALA A 181 10.26 23.42 7.52
CA ALA A 181 9.42 24.59 7.47
C ALA A 181 8.84 24.79 6.05
N ALA A 182 7.80 25.61 5.94
CA ALA A 182 7.20 25.94 4.65
C ALA A 182 8.25 26.49 3.66
N ASN A 183 8.16 26.07 2.39
CA ASN A 183 9.10 26.43 1.32
C ASN A 183 10.55 25.91 1.47
N GLN A 184 10.84 25.06 2.46
CA GLN A 184 12.11 24.35 2.52
C GLN A 184 12.10 23.10 1.64
N VAL A 185 13.29 22.69 1.23
CA VAL A 185 13.55 21.48 0.45
C VAL A 185 14.48 20.60 1.26
N GLU A 186 14.18 19.30 1.37
CA GLU A 186 15.17 18.34 1.86
C GLU A 186 15.23 17.07 1.04
N THR A 187 16.33 16.34 1.19
CA THR A 187 16.55 15.08 0.46
C THR A 187 15.68 13.96 1.02
N LEU A 188 15.27 13.03 0.15
CA LEU A 188 14.58 11.80 0.58
C LEU A 188 15.38 11.01 1.62
N TYR A 189 16.69 10.94 1.41
CA TYR A 189 17.58 10.22 2.31
C TYR A 189 17.51 10.80 3.72
N PHE A 190 17.58 12.12 3.86
CA PHE A 190 17.45 12.78 5.15
C PHE A 190 16.08 12.53 5.80
N LEU A 191 15.01 12.61 5.02
CA LEU A 191 13.64 12.48 5.53
C LEU A 191 13.29 11.06 6.00
N PHE A 192 13.77 10.03 5.32
CA PHE A 192 13.31 8.65 5.54
C PHE A 192 14.40 7.64 5.90
N PHE A 193 15.67 7.91 5.59
CA PHE A 193 16.75 6.91 5.62
C PHE A 193 17.99 7.32 6.44
N TRP A 194 18.03 8.52 7.01
CA TRP A 194 19.18 9.05 7.79
C TRP A 194 19.53 8.22 9.03
N GLY A 195 18.65 7.32 9.48
CA GLY A 195 18.91 6.44 10.63
C GLY A 195 18.67 7.10 11.99
N GLY A 196 18.08 8.30 12.03
CA GLY A 196 17.69 8.97 13.27
C GLY A 196 16.46 8.32 13.93
N GLU A 197 16.23 8.61 15.21
CA GLU A 197 15.09 8.05 15.95
C GLU A 197 13.74 8.35 15.30
N THR A 198 13.61 9.53 14.70
CA THR A 198 12.40 9.93 13.98
C THR A 198 12.19 9.21 12.65
N THR A 199 13.22 8.60 12.05
CA THR A 199 13.10 7.85 10.78
C THR A 199 12.99 6.34 11.00
N LYS A 200 13.25 5.82 12.22
CA LYS A 200 13.24 4.39 12.54
C LYS A 200 12.00 3.65 12.02
N ARG A 201 10.82 4.27 12.07
CA ARG A 201 9.55 3.68 11.59
C ARG A 201 9.48 3.47 10.07
N TYR A 202 10.26 4.20 9.29
CA TYR A 202 10.29 4.15 7.83
C TYR A 202 11.47 3.35 7.30
N ASN A 203 12.51 3.13 8.11
CA ASN A 203 13.68 2.33 7.72
C ASN A 203 13.33 0.89 7.29
N SER A 204 12.22 0.34 7.79
CA SER A 204 11.72 -0.98 7.42
C SER A 204 10.78 -0.99 6.20
N TRP A 205 10.45 0.18 5.66
CA TRP A 205 9.58 0.28 4.49
C TRP A 205 10.41 0.06 3.23
N ALA A 206 9.83 -0.68 2.29
CA ALA A 206 10.40 -0.77 0.96
C ALA A 206 10.28 0.60 0.26
N GLU A 207 11.21 0.90 -0.65
CA GLU A 207 11.23 2.16 -1.38
C GLU A 207 9.90 2.40 -2.12
N GLU A 208 9.26 1.35 -2.62
CA GLU A 208 7.97 1.40 -3.31
C GLU A 208 6.85 1.94 -2.42
N HIS A 209 6.82 1.63 -1.12
CA HIS A 209 5.82 2.17 -0.20
C HIS A 209 6.00 3.68 -0.01
N ILE A 210 7.24 4.12 0.20
CA ILE A 210 7.55 5.54 0.40
C ILE A 210 7.25 6.30 -0.89
N ALA A 211 7.75 5.83 -2.04
CA ALA A 211 7.52 6.45 -3.33
C ALA A 211 6.03 6.54 -3.67
N PHE A 212 5.25 5.50 -3.40
CA PHE A 212 3.81 5.51 -3.68
C PHE A 212 3.07 6.51 -2.77
N ILE A 213 3.36 6.57 -1.47
CA ILE A 213 2.75 7.56 -0.58
C ILE A 213 3.14 9.00 -0.96
N LEU A 214 4.39 9.22 -1.37
CA LEU A 214 4.79 10.53 -1.89
C LEU A 214 4.04 10.87 -3.17
N ALA A 215 3.81 9.90 -4.06
CA ALA A 215 3.00 10.08 -5.26
C ALA A 215 1.57 10.53 -4.92
N THR A 216 0.92 9.92 -3.91
CA THR A 216 -0.42 10.33 -3.49
C THR A 216 -0.43 11.76 -2.92
N LEU A 217 0.58 12.13 -2.14
CA LEU A 217 0.73 13.49 -1.61
C LEU A 217 0.98 14.54 -2.70
N VAL A 218 1.76 14.20 -3.73
CA VAL A 218 1.99 15.06 -4.91
C VAL A 218 0.69 15.27 -5.68
N GLN A 219 -0.05 14.19 -5.93
CA GLN A 219 -1.34 14.24 -6.63
C GLN A 219 -2.36 15.11 -5.89
N LYS A 220 -2.35 15.06 -4.55
CA LYS A 220 -3.13 15.93 -3.66
C LYS A 220 -2.56 17.34 -3.49
N GLN A 221 -1.46 17.67 -4.18
CA GLN A 221 -0.76 18.95 -4.13
C GLN A 221 -0.27 19.37 -2.73
N LYS A 222 -0.07 18.40 -1.83
CA LYS A 222 0.39 18.62 -0.45
C LYS A 222 1.90 18.82 -0.37
N ILE A 223 2.65 18.20 -1.29
CA ILE A 223 4.10 18.30 -1.41
C ILE A 223 4.49 18.51 -2.88
N ALA A 224 5.73 18.91 -3.13
CA ALA A 224 6.33 18.92 -4.45
C ALA A 224 7.62 18.08 -4.45
N ILE A 225 7.78 17.22 -5.46
CA ILE A 225 9.04 16.50 -5.70
C ILE A 225 9.90 17.32 -6.64
N ILE A 226 11.16 17.50 -6.27
CA ILE A 226 12.17 18.26 -7.02
C ILE A 226 13.24 17.25 -7.48
N PRO A 227 13.36 16.97 -8.78
CA PRO A 227 14.48 16.18 -9.29
C PRO A 227 15.79 16.98 -9.14
N SER A 228 16.93 16.33 -8.83
CA SER A 228 18.24 16.98 -8.68
C SER A 228 18.86 17.55 -9.96
N ASP A 229 18.06 17.83 -10.98
CA ASP A 229 18.54 18.46 -12.20
C ASP A 229 18.85 19.95 -11.90
N PRO A 230 20.07 20.46 -12.17
CA PRO A 230 20.47 21.83 -11.79
C PRO A 230 19.65 22.97 -12.46
N ALA A 231 18.66 22.66 -13.29
CA ALA A 231 17.96 23.63 -14.13
C ALA A 231 16.58 24.12 -13.62
N PHE A 232 16.02 23.57 -12.52
CA PHE A 232 14.63 23.90 -12.14
C PHE A 232 14.42 24.17 -10.66
N THR A 233 14.54 25.45 -10.26
CA THR A 233 13.89 25.97 -9.06
C THR A 233 12.39 26.13 -9.34
N LYS A 234 11.63 25.04 -9.18
CA LYS A 234 10.16 25.15 -9.12
C LYS A 234 9.83 26.01 -7.89
N THR A 235 9.21 27.17 -8.08
CA THR A 235 8.75 28.02 -6.97
C THR A 235 7.69 27.25 -6.18
N LEU A 236 8.05 26.82 -4.98
CA LEU A 236 7.12 26.21 -4.04
C LEU A 236 6.06 27.25 -3.64
N SER A 237 4.80 26.83 -3.56
CA SER A 237 3.78 27.68 -2.94
C SER A 237 3.96 27.70 -1.43
N SER A 238 3.49 28.76 -0.76
CA SER A 238 3.58 28.93 0.70
C SER A 238 2.93 27.81 1.54
N LYS A 239 2.18 26.92 0.90
CA LYS A 239 1.50 25.77 1.54
C LYS A 239 2.23 24.44 1.29
N GLN A 240 3.34 24.44 0.56
CA GLN A 240 4.05 23.25 0.12
C GLN A 240 5.45 23.15 0.73
N VAL A 241 5.89 21.90 0.88
CA VAL A 241 7.27 21.52 1.23
C VAL A 241 7.87 20.75 0.05
N GLY A 242 9.16 20.95 -0.20
CA GLY A 242 9.90 20.30 -1.28
C GLY A 242 10.63 19.06 -0.80
N VAL A 243 10.61 18.00 -1.61
CA VAL A 243 11.40 16.80 -1.40
C VAL A 243 12.31 16.60 -2.60
N GLN A 244 13.61 16.57 -2.37
CA GLN A 244 14.63 16.42 -3.40
C GLN A 244 15.02 14.96 -3.59
N LEU A 245 15.00 14.50 -4.84
CA LEU A 245 15.57 13.20 -5.25
C LEU A 245 17.03 13.44 -5.65
N LEU A 246 18.00 12.86 -4.94
CA LEU A 246 19.41 12.86 -5.36
C LEU A 246 19.64 11.91 -6.54
#